data_AF-A0A372QLB1-F1
#
_entry.id   AF-A0A372QLB1-F1
#
_cell.length_a   1.000
_cell.length_b   1.000
_cell.length_c   1.000
_cell.angle_alpha   90.00
_cell.angle_beta   90.00
_cell.angle_gamma   90.00
#
_symmetry.space_group_name_H-M   'P 1'
#
loop_
_entity.id
_entity.type
_entity.pdbx_description
1 polymer ?
#
loop_
_entity_poly.entity_id
_entity_poly.type
_entity_poly.pdbx_seq_one_letter_code
_entity_poly.pdbx_strand_id
1 'polypeptide(L)'
;MTEKFEEKFEILTDETGNSKVYISGEYYINYLEILRQQHHDMLIKLIELADKIVLNNTVYSVTLKNSLPPSNDPHDYMSLSRYFWPNPDKPDGLPYIRIDGIENPEIYTIPDYTLMRDLFKEIGNLGFAYFFTNNNSYVEKALYRINEWFIDEKTRMNPNLNYAGFRKGDIIGRRTGVLDIRPVFRMLQSIPLMRSSSKWDFVIEKKLRRWFSEYYIWLTTSPIGIKAKEDGFNNHGTHYDVQVTFILSFLGHDEQARSYSKQALINRINIGILPSGEQPFETRRMLSWHYSIFNLQALFLLAERADHYGYNDAWNYIGNDGQTLKKAVDYILYYALNDGKDWPFHNIGDFELNDFVKILELSYVTWADEKYLQALLILRPKAKLEQIKKNLDFEDNYLCVWSLMTNRLLWSCID
;
A
#
# COMPACT_ATOMS: atom_id res chain seq x y z
N MET A 1 15.45 34.77 -15.03
CA MET A 1 14.87 33.57 -14.39
C MET A 1 15.86 32.41 -14.25
N THR A 2 17.04 32.49 -14.88
CA THR A 2 18.11 31.48 -14.87
C THR A 2 19.11 31.63 -13.71
N GLU A 3 19.33 32.82 -13.17
CA GLU A 3 20.31 33.06 -12.09
C GLU A 3 19.96 32.39 -10.74
N LYS A 4 18.67 32.17 -10.44
CA LYS A 4 18.25 31.46 -9.19
C LYS A 4 18.41 29.95 -9.24
N PHE A 5 18.72 29.38 -10.40
CA PHE A 5 18.91 27.93 -10.56
C PHE A 5 20.35 27.52 -10.25
N GLU A 6 21.34 28.40 -10.42
CA GLU A 6 22.75 28.08 -10.19
C GLU A 6 23.14 28.01 -8.70
N GLU A 7 22.46 28.76 -7.81
CA GLU A 7 22.75 28.72 -6.36
C GLU A 7 22.42 27.35 -5.70
N LYS A 8 21.59 26.52 -6.34
CA LYS A 8 21.13 25.23 -5.81
C LYS A 8 22.10 24.08 -5.99
N PHE A 9 23.06 24.24 -6.90
CA PHE A 9 23.87 23.14 -7.39
C PHE A 9 25.35 23.52 -7.44
N GLU A 10 26.20 22.65 -6.90
CA GLU A 10 27.64 22.73 -7.05
C GLU A 10 28.08 21.73 -8.12
N ILE A 11 28.90 22.18 -9.07
CA ILE A 11 29.52 21.31 -10.06
C ILE A 11 30.91 20.96 -9.56
N LEU A 12 31.12 19.69 -9.17
CA LEU A 12 32.45 19.19 -8.83
C LEU A 12 32.99 18.41 -10.02
N THR A 13 34.18 18.79 -10.47
CA THR A 13 34.89 18.13 -11.56
C THR A 13 36.03 17.33 -10.97
N ASP A 14 36.07 16.03 -11.27
CA ASP A 14 37.15 15.17 -10.80
C ASP A 14 38.48 15.44 -11.55
N GLU A 15 39.56 14.84 -11.07
CA GLU A 15 40.91 14.95 -11.64
C GLU A 15 41.03 14.45 -13.09
N THR A 16 40.01 13.74 -13.59
CA THR A 16 39.93 13.25 -14.98
C THR A 16 39.07 14.13 -15.87
N GLY A 17 38.51 15.23 -15.35
CA GLY A 17 37.69 16.17 -16.10
C GLY A 17 36.20 15.81 -16.15
N ASN A 18 35.74 14.82 -15.39
CA ASN A 18 34.32 14.48 -15.33
C ASN A 18 33.61 15.37 -14.30
N SER A 19 32.70 16.21 -14.77
CA SER A 19 31.86 17.05 -13.92
C SER A 19 30.62 16.28 -13.44
N LYS A 20 30.36 16.31 -12.13
CA LYS A 20 29.14 15.84 -11.50
C LYS A 20 28.44 17.01 -10.80
N VAL A 21 27.12 17.06 -10.94
CA VAL A 21 26.27 18.07 -10.31
C VAL A 21 25.81 17.56 -8.95
N TYR A 22 26.16 18.28 -7.90
CA TYR A 22 25.78 18.04 -6.51
C TYR A 22 24.82 19.14 -6.05
N ILE A 23 23.99 18.85 -5.06
CA ILE A 23 23.25 19.91 -4.35
C ILE A 23 24.27 20.65 -3.48
N SER A 24 24.25 21.98 -3.49
CA SER A 24 25.14 22.76 -2.62
C SER A 24 24.85 22.43 -1.15
N GLY A 25 25.89 22.43 -0.31
CA GLY A 25 25.79 21.95 1.09
C GLY A 25 24.69 22.64 1.89
N GLU A 26 24.39 23.90 1.58
CA GLU A 26 23.30 24.69 2.18
C GLU A 26 21.90 24.13 1.86
N TYR A 27 21.66 23.69 0.62
CA TYR A 27 20.37 23.13 0.22
C TYR A 27 20.16 21.71 0.76
N TYR A 28 21.24 20.94 0.94
CA TYR A 28 21.18 19.66 1.63
C TYR A 28 20.81 19.84 3.11
N ILE A 29 21.42 20.80 3.80
CA ILE A 29 21.07 21.16 5.18
C ILE A 29 19.62 21.63 5.27
N ASN A 30 19.18 22.52 4.36
CA ASN A 30 17.79 22.96 4.30
C ASN A 30 16.82 21.80 4.05
N TYR A 31 17.17 20.82 3.22
CA TYR A 31 16.36 19.60 3.04
C TYR A 31 16.26 18.79 4.34
N LEU A 32 17.35 18.61 5.08
CA LEU A 32 17.33 17.93 6.38
C LEU A 32 16.53 18.70 7.45
N GLU A 33 16.57 20.03 7.43
CA GLU A 33 15.76 20.88 8.32
C GLU A 33 14.27 20.81 7.98
N ILE A 34 13.93 20.82 6.68
CA ILE A 34 12.58 20.60 6.17
C ILE A 34 12.06 19.21 6.62
N LEU A 35 12.87 18.16 6.48
CA LEU A 35 12.53 16.82 6.97
C LEU A 35 12.27 16.83 8.48
N ARG A 36 13.06 17.56 9.28
CA ARG A 36 12.85 17.66 10.73
C ARG A 36 11.58 18.43 11.11
N GLN A 37 11.25 19.53 10.44
CA GLN A 37 10.01 20.26 10.70
C GLN A 37 8.77 19.43 10.32
N GLN A 38 8.86 18.69 9.22
CA GLN A 38 7.80 17.78 8.75
C GLN A 38 7.49 16.67 9.76
N HIS A 39 8.48 16.21 10.53
CA HIS A 39 8.25 15.27 11.63
C HIS A 39 7.20 15.77 12.62
N HIS A 40 7.29 17.05 13.01
CA HIS A 40 6.42 17.62 14.03
C HIS A 40 4.99 17.80 13.51
N ASP A 41 4.84 18.39 12.31
CA ASP A 41 3.53 18.60 11.69
C ASP A 41 2.82 17.29 11.40
N MET A 42 3.55 16.27 10.94
CA MET A 42 2.99 14.96 10.69
C MET A 42 2.52 14.33 12.02
N LEU A 43 3.32 14.39 13.08
CA LEU A 43 2.94 13.80 14.36
C LEU A 43 1.68 14.47 14.91
N ILE A 44 1.56 15.80 14.78
CA ILE A 44 0.34 16.54 15.12
C ILE A 44 -0.85 16.00 14.30
N LYS A 45 -0.72 15.89 12.98
CA LYS A 45 -1.79 15.37 12.11
C LYS A 45 -2.19 13.93 12.46
N LEU A 46 -1.23 13.07 12.78
CA LEU A 46 -1.50 11.69 13.21
C LEU A 46 -2.31 11.68 14.51
N ILE A 47 -1.93 12.52 15.48
CA ILE A 47 -2.64 12.65 16.77
C ILE A 47 -4.05 13.21 16.55
N GLU A 48 -4.20 14.29 15.77
CA GLU A 48 -5.51 14.87 15.44
C GLU A 48 -6.43 13.85 14.75
N LEU A 49 -5.88 13.06 13.83
CA LEU A 49 -6.61 11.98 13.17
C LEU A 49 -7.00 10.89 14.15
N ALA A 50 -6.09 10.45 15.03
CA ALA A 50 -6.37 9.45 16.05
C ALA A 50 -7.43 9.93 17.05
N ASP A 51 -7.40 11.20 17.46
CA ASP A 51 -8.41 11.81 18.32
C ASP A 51 -9.80 11.82 17.64
N LYS A 52 -9.86 12.16 16.34
CA LYS A 52 -11.10 12.06 15.56
C LYS A 52 -11.60 10.62 15.48
N ILE A 53 -10.70 9.65 15.28
CA ILE A 53 -11.06 8.22 15.23
C ILE A 53 -11.62 7.76 16.59
N VAL A 54 -11.05 8.17 17.72
CA VAL A 54 -11.57 7.84 19.06
C VAL A 54 -13.03 8.28 19.21
N LEU A 55 -13.36 9.46 18.69
CA LEU A 55 -14.71 10.03 18.73
C LEU A 55 -15.65 9.47 17.64
N ASN A 56 -15.15 8.71 16.67
CA ASN A 56 -15.94 8.19 15.56
C ASN A 56 -16.88 7.06 16.01
N ASN A 57 -18.18 7.32 16.01
CA ASN A 57 -19.22 6.35 16.41
C ASN A 57 -19.82 5.54 15.23
N THR A 58 -19.21 5.60 14.04
CA THR A 58 -19.57 4.72 12.92
C THR A 58 -19.44 3.26 13.35
N VAL A 59 -20.43 2.43 13.00
CA VAL A 59 -20.42 0.99 13.22
C VAL A 59 -19.69 0.32 12.06
N TYR A 60 -18.73 -0.54 12.36
CA TYR A 60 -17.99 -1.31 11.36
C TYR A 60 -18.44 -2.76 11.39
N SER A 61 -19.20 -3.16 10.39
CA SER A 61 -19.69 -4.54 10.28
C SER A 61 -20.03 -4.89 8.83
N VAL A 62 -19.71 -6.12 8.43
CA VAL A 62 -20.17 -6.68 7.16
C VAL A 62 -21.69 -6.92 7.17
N THR A 63 -22.33 -7.00 8.33
CA THR A 63 -23.78 -7.25 8.43
C THR A 63 -24.63 -6.01 8.09
N LEU A 64 -24.01 -4.86 7.81
CA LEU A 64 -24.70 -3.61 7.45
C LEU A 64 -25.13 -3.54 5.98
N LYS A 65 -24.65 -4.44 5.12
CA LYS A 65 -25.03 -4.46 3.70
C LYS A 65 -26.51 -4.79 3.52
N ASN A 66 -27.17 -4.07 2.63
CA ASN A 66 -28.58 -4.29 2.30
C ASN A 66 -28.81 -5.51 1.39
N SER A 67 -27.79 -5.91 0.65
CA SER A 67 -27.84 -7.03 -0.29
C SER A 67 -26.95 -8.16 0.25
N LEU A 68 -27.53 -9.34 0.41
CA LEU A 68 -26.79 -10.52 0.84
C LEU A 68 -26.03 -11.15 -0.34
N PRO A 69 -24.86 -11.74 -0.09
CA PRO A 69 -24.20 -12.60 -1.07
C PRO A 69 -25.06 -13.86 -1.33
N PRO A 70 -24.80 -14.60 -2.43
CA PRO A 70 -25.51 -15.84 -2.74
C PRO A 70 -25.54 -16.92 -1.63
N SER A 71 -24.66 -16.88 -0.62
CA SER A 71 -24.73 -17.76 0.55
C SER A 71 -25.93 -17.48 1.46
N ASN A 72 -26.55 -16.30 1.34
CA ASN A 72 -27.53 -15.74 2.28
C ASN A 72 -26.99 -15.55 3.72
N ASP A 73 -25.67 -15.57 3.91
CA ASP A 73 -25.03 -15.27 5.20
C ASP A 73 -24.63 -13.79 5.26
N PRO A 74 -25.18 -12.98 6.18
CA PRO A 74 -24.79 -11.58 6.35
C PRO A 74 -23.34 -11.40 6.83
N HIS A 75 -22.73 -12.44 7.43
CA HIS A 75 -21.34 -12.44 7.89
C HIS A 75 -20.32 -12.65 6.76
N ASP A 76 -20.75 -13.08 5.57
CA ASP A 76 -19.85 -13.20 4.43
C ASP A 76 -19.55 -11.83 3.83
N TYR A 77 -18.27 -11.50 3.73
CA TYR A 77 -17.81 -10.28 3.07
C TYR A 77 -18.18 -10.30 1.59
N MET A 78 -18.76 -9.20 1.10
CA MET A 78 -19.11 -9.01 -0.30
C MET A 78 -18.57 -7.69 -0.83
N SER A 79 -18.06 -7.67 -2.05
CA SER A 79 -17.71 -6.45 -2.77
C SER A 79 -17.96 -6.65 -4.26
N LEU A 80 -18.14 -5.57 -5.02
CA LEU A 80 -18.29 -5.67 -6.47
C LEU A 80 -16.96 -5.51 -7.19
N SER A 81 -16.83 -6.16 -8.34
CA SER A 81 -15.71 -5.96 -9.25
C SER A 81 -15.67 -4.52 -9.78
N ARG A 82 -14.61 -3.77 -9.44
CA ARG A 82 -14.43 -2.33 -9.75
C ARG A 82 -14.70 -1.93 -11.21
N TYR A 83 -14.31 -2.74 -12.18
CA TYR A 83 -14.36 -2.38 -13.62
C TYR A 83 -15.44 -3.13 -14.40
N PHE A 84 -16.45 -3.67 -13.73
CA PHE A 84 -17.52 -4.42 -14.37
C PHE A 84 -18.81 -3.61 -14.36
N TRP A 85 -19.37 -3.39 -15.54
CA TRP A 85 -20.53 -2.53 -15.79
C TRP A 85 -21.71 -3.35 -16.35
N PRO A 86 -22.96 -2.90 -16.14
CA PRO A 86 -24.12 -3.45 -16.83
C PRO A 86 -23.89 -3.50 -18.35
N ASN A 87 -24.26 -4.61 -18.97
CA ASN A 87 -24.16 -4.78 -20.41
C ASN A 87 -25.29 -4.00 -21.13
N PRO A 88 -24.99 -2.94 -21.91
CA PRO A 88 -26.03 -2.17 -22.58
C PRO A 88 -26.79 -2.95 -23.67
N ASP A 89 -26.22 -4.07 -24.15
CA ASP A 89 -26.84 -4.92 -25.17
C ASP A 89 -27.83 -5.95 -24.59
N LYS A 90 -28.11 -5.88 -23.28
CA LYS A 90 -28.95 -6.85 -22.57
C LYS A 90 -30.04 -6.13 -21.77
N PRO A 91 -31.33 -6.55 -21.85
CA PRO A 91 -32.43 -5.86 -21.16
C PRO A 91 -32.28 -5.77 -19.64
N ASP A 92 -31.60 -6.74 -19.03
CA ASP A 92 -31.33 -6.81 -17.59
C ASP A 92 -29.91 -6.33 -17.22
N GLY A 93 -29.11 -5.92 -18.21
CA GLY A 93 -27.73 -5.52 -18.00
C GLY A 93 -26.77 -6.67 -17.67
N LEU A 94 -27.17 -7.93 -17.80
CA LEU A 94 -26.38 -9.10 -17.37
C LEU A 94 -25.90 -9.98 -18.55
N PRO A 95 -24.75 -10.68 -18.41
CA PRO A 95 -23.76 -10.53 -17.35
C PRO A 95 -22.99 -9.21 -17.51
N TYR A 96 -22.48 -8.67 -16.40
CA TYR A 96 -21.65 -7.45 -16.46
C TYR A 96 -20.42 -7.65 -17.35
N ILE A 97 -20.05 -6.60 -18.07
CA ILE A 97 -18.90 -6.55 -18.98
C ILE A 97 -17.76 -5.73 -18.38
N ARG A 98 -16.52 -6.09 -18.72
CA ARG A 98 -15.32 -5.39 -18.19
C ARG A 98 -14.99 -4.16 -19.04
N ILE A 99 -14.85 -3.00 -18.39
CA ILE A 99 -14.33 -1.76 -18.97
C ILE A 99 -13.12 -1.33 -18.13
N ASP A 100 -11.92 -1.77 -18.52
CA ASP A 100 -10.70 -1.54 -17.72
C ASP A 100 -10.40 -0.05 -17.54
N GLY A 101 -9.97 0.33 -16.33
CA GLY A 101 -9.65 1.72 -15.99
C GLY A 101 -10.87 2.63 -15.73
N ILE A 102 -12.09 2.19 -16.04
CA ILE A 102 -13.32 2.96 -15.79
C ILE A 102 -14.09 2.34 -14.63
N GLU A 103 -13.99 2.96 -13.45
CA GLU A 103 -14.62 2.47 -12.22
C GLU A 103 -16.15 2.56 -12.27
N ASN A 104 -16.82 1.44 -12.01
CA ASN A 104 -18.25 1.41 -11.75
C ASN A 104 -18.53 1.85 -10.29
N PRO A 105 -19.22 3.00 -10.07
CA PRO A 105 -19.51 3.49 -8.73
C PRO A 105 -20.41 2.56 -7.91
N GLU A 106 -21.06 1.58 -8.53
CA GLU A 106 -21.82 0.57 -7.80
C GLU A 106 -20.97 -0.20 -6.79
N ILE A 107 -19.64 -0.26 -6.93
CA ILE A 107 -18.77 -0.85 -5.90
C ILE A 107 -19.04 -0.29 -4.51
N TYR A 108 -19.38 1.00 -4.39
CA TYR A 108 -19.66 1.68 -3.13
C TYR A 108 -21.08 1.42 -2.60
N THR A 109 -21.94 0.74 -3.37
CA THR A 109 -23.27 0.33 -2.87
C THR A 109 -23.18 -0.83 -1.90
N ILE A 110 -22.05 -1.56 -1.90
CA ILE A 110 -21.75 -2.59 -0.91
C ILE A 110 -20.76 -2.02 0.10
N PRO A 111 -21.19 -1.73 1.34
CA PRO A 111 -20.38 -0.97 2.29
C PRO A 111 -19.16 -1.73 2.80
N ASP A 112 -19.18 -3.07 2.78
CA ASP A 112 -18.07 -3.91 3.27
C ASP A 112 -16.73 -3.50 2.65
N TYR A 113 -16.71 -3.11 1.37
CA TYR A 113 -15.52 -2.67 0.66
C TYR A 113 -14.86 -1.46 1.30
N THR A 114 -15.63 -0.42 1.61
CA THR A 114 -15.11 0.81 2.23
C THR A 114 -14.87 0.58 3.72
N LEU A 115 -15.82 -0.01 4.44
CA LEU A 115 -15.74 -0.20 5.89
C LEU A 115 -14.51 -1.02 6.29
N MET A 116 -14.20 -2.12 5.58
CA MET A 116 -13.04 -2.94 5.91
C MET A 116 -11.72 -2.16 5.78
N ARG A 117 -11.60 -1.34 4.73
CA ARG A 117 -10.36 -0.59 4.44
C ARG A 117 -10.20 0.56 5.43
N ASP A 118 -11.29 1.25 5.72
CA ASP A 118 -11.32 2.31 6.72
C ASP A 118 -10.98 1.76 8.11
N LEU A 119 -11.52 0.59 8.48
CA LEU A 119 -11.18 -0.09 9.73
C LEU A 119 -9.67 -0.34 9.86
N PHE A 120 -9.03 -0.89 8.82
CA PHE A 120 -7.60 -1.19 8.84
C PHE A 120 -6.76 0.09 8.96
N LYS A 121 -7.18 1.15 8.26
CA LYS A 121 -6.54 2.47 8.34
C LYS A 121 -6.71 3.08 9.72
N GLU A 122 -7.91 3.01 10.32
CA GLU A 122 -8.19 3.50 11.66
C GLU A 122 -7.32 2.79 12.71
N ILE A 123 -7.31 1.45 12.74
CA ILE A 123 -6.49 0.69 13.71
C ILE A 123 -4.99 0.92 13.47
N GLY A 124 -4.57 1.05 12.20
CA GLY A 124 -3.21 1.47 11.84
C GLY A 124 -2.84 2.79 12.52
N ASN A 125 -3.60 3.85 12.26
CA ASN A 125 -3.37 5.18 12.79
C ASN A 125 -3.41 5.23 14.32
N LEU A 126 -4.37 4.53 14.95
CA LEU A 126 -4.46 4.45 16.41
C LEU A 126 -3.22 3.80 17.03
N GLY A 127 -2.72 2.70 16.44
CA GLY A 127 -1.52 2.03 16.94
C GLY A 127 -0.25 2.86 16.77
N PHE A 128 -0.11 3.57 15.65
CA PHE A 128 1.00 4.50 15.46
C PHE A 128 0.91 5.71 16.40
N ALA A 129 -0.27 6.29 16.59
CA ALA A 129 -0.47 7.38 17.53
C ALA A 129 -0.19 6.94 18.98
N TYR A 130 -0.60 5.74 19.37
CA TYR A 130 -0.28 5.17 20.68
C TYR A 130 1.24 5.06 20.88
N PHE A 131 1.99 4.59 19.88
CA PHE A 131 3.45 4.48 19.98
C PHE A 131 4.13 5.79 20.38
N PHE A 132 3.67 6.93 19.84
CA PHE A 132 4.27 8.23 20.14
C PHE A 132 3.72 8.91 21.40
N THR A 133 2.50 8.59 21.82
CA THR A 133 1.79 9.33 22.89
C THR A 133 1.59 8.54 24.17
N ASN A 134 1.66 7.21 24.11
CA ASN A 134 1.19 6.28 25.14
C ASN A 134 -0.27 6.52 25.59
N ASN A 135 -1.10 7.17 24.76
CA ASN A 135 -2.49 7.45 25.11
C ASN A 135 -3.37 6.19 24.99
N ASN A 136 -3.81 5.67 26.13
CA ASN A 136 -4.58 4.43 26.20
C ASN A 136 -5.96 4.50 25.52
N SER A 137 -6.53 5.69 25.28
CA SER A 137 -7.82 5.80 24.58
C SER A 137 -7.72 5.26 23.13
N TYR A 138 -6.57 5.39 22.49
CA TYR A 138 -6.34 4.86 21.15
C TYR A 138 -6.38 3.33 21.14
N VAL A 139 -5.84 2.69 22.17
CA VAL A 139 -5.83 1.24 22.33
C VAL A 139 -7.24 0.71 22.61
N GLU A 140 -7.97 1.36 23.50
CA GLU A 140 -9.37 1.00 23.79
C GLU A 140 -10.23 1.09 22.51
N LYS A 141 -10.06 2.14 21.70
CA LYS A 141 -10.76 2.28 20.43
C LYS A 141 -10.34 1.20 19.42
N ALA A 142 -9.05 0.90 19.30
CA ALA A 142 -8.57 -0.15 18.40
C ALA A 142 -9.13 -1.53 18.77
N LEU A 143 -9.16 -1.88 20.06
CA LEU A 143 -9.76 -3.14 20.54
C LEU A 143 -11.27 -3.20 20.29
N TYR A 144 -11.96 -2.07 20.45
CA TYR A 144 -13.38 -1.97 20.09
C TYR A 144 -13.61 -2.26 18.59
N ARG A 145 -12.81 -1.62 17.71
CA ARG A 145 -12.83 -1.83 16.25
C ARG A 145 -12.56 -3.30 15.87
N ILE A 146 -11.54 -3.89 16.50
CA ILE A 146 -11.21 -5.31 16.29
C ILE A 146 -12.39 -6.20 16.72
N ASN A 147 -13.01 -5.91 17.86
CA ASN A 147 -14.11 -6.70 18.37
C ASN A 147 -15.33 -6.66 17.44
N GLU A 148 -15.76 -5.48 17.00
CA GLU A 148 -16.95 -5.35 16.15
C GLU A 148 -16.77 -6.03 14.77
N TRP A 149 -15.61 -5.91 14.13
CA TRP A 149 -15.44 -6.47 12.80
C TRP A 149 -15.10 -7.97 12.78
N PHE A 150 -14.36 -8.47 13.78
CA PHE A 150 -13.78 -9.83 13.70
C PHE A 150 -14.36 -10.82 14.70
N ILE A 151 -14.97 -10.36 15.80
CA ILE A 151 -15.20 -11.20 16.98
C ILE A 151 -16.67 -11.26 17.40
N ASP A 152 -17.34 -10.12 17.49
CA ASP A 152 -18.72 -10.04 17.97
C ASP A 152 -19.63 -10.84 17.04
N GLU A 153 -20.34 -11.82 17.61
CA GLU A 153 -21.16 -12.75 16.85
C GLU A 153 -22.26 -12.09 16.02
N LYS A 154 -22.68 -10.85 16.36
CA LYS A 154 -23.71 -10.10 15.62
C LYS A 154 -23.16 -9.33 14.42
N THR A 155 -21.85 -9.06 14.39
CA THR A 155 -21.25 -8.13 13.41
C THR A 155 -20.03 -8.71 12.69
N ARG A 156 -19.45 -9.80 13.19
CA ARG A 156 -18.18 -10.34 12.69
C ARG A 156 -18.23 -10.67 11.19
N MET A 157 -17.10 -10.50 10.53
CA MET A 157 -16.84 -11.04 9.21
C MET A 157 -16.44 -12.52 9.30
N ASN A 158 -16.93 -13.38 8.42
CA ASN A 158 -16.41 -14.73 8.25
C ASN A 158 -14.99 -14.67 7.64
N PRO A 159 -14.04 -15.54 8.04
CA PRO A 159 -12.63 -15.45 7.63
C PRO A 159 -12.37 -15.96 6.21
N ASN A 160 -13.04 -15.36 5.22
CA ASN A 160 -12.91 -15.67 3.80
C ASN A 160 -13.29 -14.46 2.94
N LEU A 161 -12.91 -14.49 1.65
CA LEU A 161 -13.34 -13.50 0.65
C LEU A 161 -14.06 -14.20 -0.52
N ASN A 162 -14.92 -15.17 -0.22
CA ASN A 162 -15.64 -15.94 -1.23
C ASN A 162 -16.46 -15.06 -2.17
N TYR A 163 -16.95 -13.91 -1.71
CA TYR A 163 -17.79 -12.99 -2.48
C TYR A 163 -17.14 -11.62 -2.73
N ALA A 164 -15.80 -11.54 -2.63
CA ALA A 164 -15.07 -10.34 -3.04
C ALA A 164 -14.90 -10.26 -4.56
N GLY A 165 -14.91 -9.04 -5.11
CA GLY A 165 -14.84 -8.80 -6.55
C GLY A 165 -15.98 -9.48 -7.31
N PHE A 166 -17.15 -9.58 -6.68
CA PHE A 166 -18.34 -10.19 -7.24
C PHE A 166 -18.85 -9.44 -8.47
N ARG A 167 -19.35 -10.16 -9.46
CA ARG A 167 -20.10 -9.57 -10.58
C ARG A 167 -21.54 -10.02 -10.42
N LYS A 168 -22.48 -9.07 -10.50
CA LYS A 168 -23.90 -9.42 -10.42
C LYS A 168 -24.21 -10.48 -11.50
N GLY A 169 -24.89 -11.55 -11.08
CA GLY A 169 -25.17 -12.73 -11.90
C GLY A 169 -24.20 -13.91 -11.72
N ASP A 170 -23.04 -13.73 -11.08
CA ASP A 170 -22.15 -14.84 -10.72
C ASP A 170 -22.65 -15.54 -9.43
N ILE A 171 -22.20 -16.78 -9.19
CA ILE A 171 -22.53 -17.54 -7.97
C ILE A 171 -21.47 -17.39 -6.85
N ILE A 172 -20.29 -16.86 -7.19
CA ILE A 172 -19.15 -16.69 -6.29
C ILE A 172 -18.30 -15.50 -6.78
N GLY A 173 -17.50 -14.92 -5.88
CA GLY A 173 -16.52 -13.87 -6.16
C GLY A 173 -15.34 -14.34 -7.00
N ARG A 174 -14.30 -13.51 -7.06
CA ARG A 174 -13.17 -13.70 -7.99
C ARG A 174 -11.82 -13.55 -7.31
N ARG A 175 -10.81 -14.18 -7.89
CA ARG A 175 -9.40 -14.05 -7.47
C ARG A 175 -8.91 -12.61 -7.34
N THR A 176 -9.42 -11.69 -8.17
CA THR A 176 -9.05 -10.28 -8.13
C THR A 176 -9.59 -9.56 -6.90
N GLY A 177 -10.70 -10.04 -6.31
CA GLY A 177 -11.28 -9.51 -5.07
C GLY A 177 -10.45 -9.79 -3.83
N VAL A 178 -9.51 -10.74 -3.87
CA VAL A 178 -8.52 -10.94 -2.81
C VAL A 178 -7.67 -9.69 -2.56
N LEU A 179 -7.59 -8.78 -3.55
CA LEU A 179 -6.92 -7.50 -3.40
C LEU A 179 -7.64 -6.57 -2.41
N ASP A 180 -8.91 -6.77 -2.09
CA ASP A 180 -9.68 -5.83 -1.27
C ASP A 180 -9.15 -5.70 0.16
N ILE A 181 -8.62 -6.80 0.71
CA ILE A 181 -8.03 -6.82 2.06
C ILE A 181 -6.59 -6.28 2.07
N ARG A 182 -6.02 -5.85 0.94
CA ARG A 182 -4.62 -5.43 0.85
C ARG A 182 -4.16 -4.44 1.93
N PRO A 183 -4.94 -3.47 2.45
CA PRO A 183 -4.44 -2.53 3.46
C PRO A 183 -4.23 -3.17 4.84
N VAL A 184 -4.59 -4.44 5.03
CA VAL A 184 -4.50 -5.17 6.31
C VAL A 184 -3.11 -5.15 6.93
N PHE A 185 -2.06 -5.05 6.10
CA PHE A 185 -0.69 -4.95 6.59
C PHE A 185 -0.48 -3.77 7.56
N ARG A 186 -1.15 -2.63 7.33
CA ARG A 186 -1.07 -1.44 8.19
C ARG A 186 -1.59 -1.75 9.60
N MET A 187 -2.73 -2.40 9.68
CA MET A 187 -3.32 -2.85 10.96
C MET A 187 -2.41 -3.87 11.65
N LEU A 188 -1.94 -4.89 10.92
CA LEU A 188 -1.14 -5.97 11.52
C LEU A 188 0.20 -5.48 12.05
N GLN A 189 0.82 -4.49 11.41
CA GLN A 189 2.04 -3.83 11.89
C GLN A 189 1.82 -2.92 13.10
N SER A 190 0.65 -2.30 13.24
CA SER A 190 0.38 -1.39 14.35
C SER A 190 0.03 -2.12 15.65
N ILE A 191 -0.55 -3.33 15.57
CA ILE A 191 -0.95 -4.12 16.75
C ILE A 191 0.20 -4.35 17.75
N PRO A 192 1.40 -4.82 17.35
CA PRO A 192 2.51 -5.00 18.28
C PRO A 192 2.87 -3.74 19.08
N LEU A 193 2.68 -2.55 18.50
CA LEU A 193 2.99 -1.27 19.16
C LEU A 193 2.08 -1.01 20.35
N MET A 194 0.85 -1.54 20.34
CA MET A 194 -0.15 -1.33 21.38
C MET A 194 -0.05 -2.32 22.55
N ARG A 195 0.71 -3.41 22.42
CA ARG A 195 0.82 -4.48 23.43
C ARG A 195 1.41 -4.02 24.77
N SER A 196 2.15 -2.92 24.78
CA SER A 196 2.69 -2.33 26.02
C SER A 196 1.64 -1.59 26.84
N SER A 197 0.45 -1.34 26.29
CA SER A 197 -0.63 -0.65 26.99
C SER A 197 -1.22 -1.52 28.09
N SER A 198 -1.50 -0.92 29.25
CA SER A 198 -2.25 -1.57 30.33
C SER A 198 -3.71 -1.88 29.96
N LYS A 199 -4.20 -1.34 28.83
CA LYS A 199 -5.53 -1.62 28.29
C LYS A 199 -5.54 -2.72 27.24
N TRP A 200 -4.38 -3.22 26.82
CA TRP A 200 -4.31 -4.27 25.81
C TRP A 200 -5.01 -5.55 26.28
N ASP A 201 -5.99 -6.04 25.51
CA ASP A 201 -6.72 -7.26 25.82
C ASP A 201 -6.17 -8.44 25.00
N PHE A 202 -5.40 -9.30 25.67
CA PHE A 202 -4.83 -10.51 25.07
C PHE A 202 -5.88 -11.56 24.66
N VAL A 203 -7.09 -11.52 25.24
CA VAL A 203 -8.19 -12.40 24.84
C VAL A 203 -8.74 -11.97 23.48
N ILE A 204 -8.91 -10.65 23.25
CA ILE A 204 -9.27 -10.09 21.94
C ILE A 204 -8.18 -10.44 20.92
N GLU A 205 -6.90 -10.24 21.25
CA GLU A 205 -5.81 -10.60 20.33
C GLU A 205 -5.82 -12.09 19.97
N LYS A 206 -6.04 -12.99 20.94
CA LYS A 206 -6.13 -14.44 20.69
C LYS A 206 -7.25 -14.79 19.72
N LYS A 207 -8.42 -14.14 19.85
CA LYS A 207 -9.55 -14.35 18.93
C LYS A 207 -9.25 -13.78 17.54
N LEU A 208 -8.60 -12.62 17.46
CA LEU A 208 -8.15 -12.05 16.18
C LEU A 208 -7.14 -12.95 15.48
N ARG A 209 -6.16 -13.50 16.22
CA ARG A 209 -5.20 -14.48 15.69
C ARG A 209 -5.90 -15.70 15.13
N ARG A 210 -6.91 -16.23 15.84
CA ARG A 210 -7.73 -17.33 15.33
C ARG A 210 -8.40 -16.98 14.00
N TRP A 211 -9.01 -15.80 13.90
CA TRP A 211 -9.63 -15.33 12.66
C TRP A 211 -8.62 -15.30 11.50
N PHE A 212 -7.42 -14.74 11.74
CA PHE A 212 -6.36 -14.70 10.73
C PHE A 212 -5.76 -16.07 10.40
N SER A 213 -5.72 -17.01 11.35
CA SER A 213 -5.35 -18.39 11.06
C SER A 213 -6.36 -19.06 10.12
N GLU A 214 -7.66 -18.90 10.39
CA GLU A 214 -8.74 -19.42 9.54
C GLU A 214 -8.71 -18.76 8.15
N TYR A 215 -8.47 -17.45 8.08
CA TYR A 215 -8.34 -16.70 6.82
C TYR A 215 -7.09 -17.12 6.04
N TYR A 216 -5.96 -17.32 6.70
CA TYR A 216 -4.72 -17.79 6.07
C TYR A 216 -4.91 -19.17 5.42
N ILE A 217 -5.60 -20.09 6.10
CA ILE A 217 -5.97 -21.39 5.54
C ILE A 217 -6.83 -21.17 4.29
N TRP A 218 -7.91 -20.39 4.37
CA TRP A 218 -8.74 -20.09 3.20
C TRP A 218 -7.92 -19.48 2.05
N LEU A 219 -7.04 -18.52 2.32
CA LEU A 219 -6.24 -17.80 1.34
C LEU A 219 -5.26 -18.72 0.60
N THR A 220 -4.77 -19.77 1.26
CA THR A 220 -3.74 -20.67 0.72
C THR A 220 -4.28 -21.98 0.20
N THR A 221 -5.52 -22.37 0.56
CA THR A 221 -6.11 -23.66 0.15
C THR A 221 -7.40 -23.53 -0.65
N SER A 222 -8.08 -22.37 -0.64
CA SER A 222 -9.31 -22.21 -1.42
C SER A 222 -9.02 -22.08 -2.93
N PRO A 223 -9.93 -22.51 -3.81
CA PRO A 223 -9.78 -22.30 -5.25
C PRO A 223 -9.59 -20.83 -5.66
N ILE A 224 -10.20 -19.89 -4.94
CA ILE A 224 -10.05 -18.44 -5.18
C ILE A 224 -8.66 -17.97 -4.77
N GLY A 225 -8.22 -18.34 -3.56
CA GLY A 225 -6.91 -17.96 -3.03
C GLY A 225 -5.74 -18.53 -3.83
N ILE A 226 -5.81 -19.82 -4.20
CA ILE A 226 -4.81 -20.48 -5.05
C ILE A 226 -4.72 -19.76 -6.40
N LYS A 227 -5.85 -19.49 -7.06
CA LYS A 227 -5.86 -18.75 -8.34
C LYS A 227 -5.37 -17.32 -8.19
N ALA A 228 -5.61 -16.65 -7.05
CA ALA A 228 -5.09 -15.31 -6.81
C ALA A 228 -3.56 -15.28 -6.79
N LYS A 229 -2.94 -16.33 -6.25
CA LYS A 229 -1.49 -16.52 -6.26
C LYS A 229 -0.96 -16.90 -7.64
N GLU A 230 -1.52 -17.94 -8.26
CA GLU A 230 -1.02 -18.56 -9.49
C GLU A 230 -1.23 -17.70 -10.73
N ASP A 231 -2.38 -17.03 -10.86
CA ASP A 231 -2.71 -16.18 -12.01
C ASP A 231 -2.38 -14.69 -11.77
N GLY A 232 -1.79 -14.37 -10.62
CA GLY A 232 -1.45 -13.01 -10.20
C GLY A 232 -0.08 -12.59 -10.69
N PHE A 233 0.17 -12.50 -11.99
CA PHE A 233 1.50 -12.08 -12.51
C PHE A 233 1.81 -10.58 -12.32
N ASN A 234 0.78 -9.79 -12.02
CA ASN A 234 0.82 -8.34 -11.85
C ASN A 234 0.70 -7.95 -10.36
N ASN A 235 0.39 -6.67 -10.10
CA ASN A 235 0.17 -6.10 -8.77
C ASN A 235 -0.75 -6.94 -7.85
N HIS A 236 -1.72 -7.67 -8.39
CA HIS A 236 -2.57 -8.54 -7.57
C HIS A 236 -1.76 -9.63 -6.85
N GLY A 237 -0.80 -10.26 -7.54
CA GLY A 237 0.04 -11.28 -6.92
C GLY A 237 1.07 -10.69 -5.96
N THR A 238 1.64 -9.53 -6.28
CA THR A 238 2.56 -8.85 -5.36
C THR A 238 1.85 -8.49 -4.06
N HIS A 239 0.64 -7.94 -4.13
CA HIS A 239 -0.17 -7.65 -2.94
C HIS A 239 -0.67 -8.91 -2.23
N TYR A 240 -0.96 -10.01 -2.95
CA TYR A 240 -1.24 -11.30 -2.32
C TYR A 240 -0.07 -11.74 -1.42
N ASP A 241 1.16 -11.62 -1.93
CA ASP A 241 2.35 -12.02 -1.18
C ASP A 241 2.65 -11.10 0.01
N VAL A 242 2.38 -9.79 -0.13
CA VAL A 242 2.42 -8.84 1.01
C VAL A 242 1.44 -9.30 2.10
N GLN A 243 0.20 -9.60 1.74
CA GLN A 243 -0.81 -10.07 2.72
C GLN A 243 -0.35 -11.33 3.44
N VAL A 244 0.09 -12.35 2.70
CA VAL A 244 0.58 -13.62 3.29
C VAL A 244 1.72 -13.37 4.26
N THR A 245 2.70 -12.56 3.86
CA THR A 245 3.90 -12.31 4.67
C THR A 245 3.55 -11.64 6.01
N PHE A 246 2.66 -10.65 5.98
CA PHE A 246 2.27 -9.91 7.18
C PHE A 246 1.32 -10.71 8.08
N ILE A 247 0.46 -11.56 7.49
CA ILE A 247 -0.36 -12.50 8.25
C ILE A 247 0.52 -13.53 8.97
N LEU A 248 1.49 -14.13 8.28
CA LEU A 248 2.44 -15.07 8.90
C LEU A 248 3.21 -14.43 10.06
N SER A 249 3.72 -13.21 9.86
CA SER A 249 4.40 -12.42 10.89
C SER A 249 3.48 -12.16 12.09
N PHE A 250 2.25 -11.70 11.85
CA PHE A 250 1.26 -11.46 12.92
C PHE A 250 0.96 -12.73 13.71
N LEU A 251 0.79 -13.87 13.03
CA LEU A 251 0.52 -15.17 13.64
C LEU A 251 1.71 -15.75 14.43
N GLY A 252 2.91 -15.15 14.33
CA GLY A 252 4.12 -15.63 14.99
C GLY A 252 4.82 -16.75 14.25
N HIS A 253 4.54 -16.93 12.96
CA HIS A 253 5.20 -17.90 12.07
C HIS A 253 6.44 -17.27 11.43
N ASP A 254 7.36 -16.74 12.22
CA ASP A 254 8.47 -15.89 11.75
C ASP A 254 9.41 -16.58 10.76
N GLU A 255 9.70 -17.87 10.94
CA GLU A 255 10.53 -18.63 9.98
C GLU A 255 9.84 -18.76 8.61
N GLN A 256 8.53 -19.04 8.61
CA GLN A 256 7.74 -19.10 7.39
C GLN A 256 7.67 -17.72 6.74
N ALA A 257 7.41 -16.66 7.52
CA ALA A 257 7.38 -15.28 7.03
C ALA A 257 8.72 -14.87 6.41
N ARG A 258 9.85 -15.22 7.04
CA ARG A 258 11.22 -15.01 6.53
C ARG A 258 11.44 -15.71 5.20
N SER A 259 11.09 -16.99 5.11
CA SER A 259 11.29 -17.76 3.88
C SER A 259 10.39 -17.25 2.74
N TYR A 260 9.14 -16.93 3.07
CA TYR A 260 8.13 -16.47 2.12
C TYR A 260 8.46 -15.08 1.57
N SER A 261 8.80 -14.10 2.42
CA SER A 261 9.11 -12.74 1.98
C SER A 261 10.25 -12.69 0.98
N LYS A 262 11.34 -13.42 1.26
CA LYS A 262 12.49 -13.55 0.37
C LYS A 262 12.10 -14.18 -0.98
N GLN A 263 11.40 -15.32 -0.96
CA GLN A 263 11.01 -16.02 -2.18
C GLN A 263 10.03 -15.18 -3.02
N ALA A 264 9.04 -14.58 -2.37
CA ALA A 264 8.08 -13.70 -3.03
C ALA A 264 8.78 -12.51 -3.70
N LEU A 265 9.65 -11.79 -2.99
CA LEU A 265 10.39 -10.67 -3.55
C LEU A 265 11.18 -11.06 -4.81
N ILE A 266 11.98 -12.13 -4.71
CA ILE A 266 12.78 -12.65 -5.83
C ILE A 266 11.88 -13.00 -7.02
N ASN A 267 10.80 -13.75 -6.78
CA ASN A 267 9.89 -14.18 -7.83
C ASN A 267 9.19 -13.00 -8.49
N ARG A 268 8.73 -12.01 -7.71
CA ARG A 268 8.02 -10.83 -8.23
C ARG A 268 8.93 -9.90 -9.02
N ILE A 269 10.19 -9.73 -8.60
CA ILE A 269 11.18 -8.98 -9.41
C ILE A 269 11.48 -9.72 -10.71
N ASN A 270 11.75 -11.03 -10.66
CA ASN A 270 12.13 -11.82 -11.84
C ASN A 270 11.00 -11.97 -12.88
N ILE A 271 9.74 -11.98 -12.44
CA ILE A 271 8.59 -12.11 -13.36
C ILE A 271 8.08 -10.73 -13.80
N GLY A 272 8.03 -9.77 -12.88
CA GLY A 272 7.26 -8.54 -13.05
C GLY A 272 8.05 -7.32 -13.54
N ILE A 273 9.38 -7.38 -13.58
CA ILE A 273 10.25 -6.27 -13.99
C ILE A 273 11.12 -6.74 -15.16
N LEU A 274 11.26 -5.92 -16.21
CA LEU A 274 12.19 -6.17 -17.31
C LEU A 274 13.59 -5.62 -17.00
N PRO A 275 14.65 -6.02 -17.73
CA PRO A 275 16.00 -5.46 -17.55
C PRO A 275 16.11 -3.94 -17.71
N SER A 276 15.14 -3.32 -18.39
CA SER A 276 14.96 -1.87 -18.55
C SER A 276 14.38 -1.18 -17.31
N GLY A 277 13.77 -1.94 -16.38
CA GLY A 277 12.96 -1.42 -15.27
C GLY A 277 11.46 -1.34 -15.56
N GLU A 278 11.03 -1.51 -16.81
CA GLU A 278 9.60 -1.55 -17.16
C GLU A 278 8.88 -2.68 -16.41
N GLN A 279 7.64 -2.42 -16.00
CA GLN A 279 6.74 -3.42 -15.41
C GLN A 279 5.66 -3.84 -16.43
N PRO A 280 5.90 -4.83 -17.30
CA PRO A 280 5.12 -5.08 -18.51
C PRO A 280 3.67 -5.48 -18.25
N PHE A 281 3.37 -6.07 -17.09
CA PHE A 281 1.99 -6.40 -16.73
C PHE A 281 1.18 -5.17 -16.29
N GLU A 282 1.84 -4.12 -15.82
CA GLU A 282 1.23 -2.88 -15.41
C GLU A 282 1.13 -1.89 -16.57
N THR A 283 2.17 -1.81 -17.42
CA THR A 283 2.21 -0.90 -18.58
C THR A 283 1.18 -1.24 -19.67
N ARG A 284 0.66 -2.48 -19.68
CA ARG A 284 -0.45 -2.91 -20.55
C ARG A 284 -1.85 -2.45 -20.09
N ARG A 285 -1.97 -1.87 -18.89
CA ARG A 285 -3.25 -1.46 -18.31
C ARG A 285 -3.68 -0.09 -18.83
N MET A 286 -5.00 0.18 -18.78
CA MET A 286 -5.53 1.49 -19.19
C MET A 286 -5.02 2.64 -18.32
N LEU A 287 -4.73 2.37 -17.04
CA LEU A 287 -4.11 3.29 -16.09
C LEU A 287 -2.65 2.86 -15.82
N SER A 288 -1.86 2.73 -16.89
CA SER A 288 -0.51 2.15 -16.85
C SER A 288 0.43 2.86 -15.88
N TRP A 289 0.34 4.19 -15.77
CA TRP A 289 1.13 4.99 -14.84
C TRP A 289 0.83 4.60 -13.38
N HIS A 290 -0.44 4.69 -13.00
CA HIS A 290 -0.93 4.35 -11.67
C HIS A 290 -0.54 2.92 -11.29
N TYR A 291 -0.78 1.95 -12.17
CA TYR A 291 -0.49 0.54 -11.86
C TYR A 291 0.99 0.24 -11.70
N SER A 292 1.85 0.93 -12.45
CA SER A 292 3.31 0.76 -12.31
C SER A 292 3.79 1.29 -10.96
N ILE A 293 3.24 2.42 -10.51
CA ILE A 293 3.52 2.95 -9.17
C ILE A 293 2.93 2.01 -8.12
N PHE A 294 1.65 1.62 -8.25
CA PHE A 294 0.93 0.75 -7.33
C PHE A 294 1.66 -0.57 -7.06
N ASN A 295 2.20 -1.21 -8.09
CA ASN A 295 3.00 -2.42 -7.90
C ASN A 295 4.36 -2.15 -7.22
N LEU A 296 5.01 -1.01 -7.48
CA LEU A 296 6.23 -0.61 -6.75
C LEU A 296 5.97 -0.50 -5.24
N GLN A 297 4.81 -0.01 -4.84
CA GLN A 297 4.41 0.07 -3.42
C GLN A 297 4.45 -1.31 -2.76
N ALA A 298 3.84 -2.31 -3.41
CA ALA A 298 3.84 -3.68 -2.92
C ALA A 298 5.24 -4.32 -2.93
N LEU A 299 6.05 -4.04 -3.95
CA LEU A 299 7.43 -4.53 -4.02
C LEU A 299 8.31 -3.94 -2.90
N PHE A 300 8.13 -2.66 -2.56
CA PHE A 300 8.81 -2.02 -1.43
C PHE A 300 8.42 -2.66 -0.09
N LEU A 301 7.14 -3.01 0.10
CA LEU A 301 6.69 -3.73 1.30
C LEU A 301 7.30 -5.14 1.39
N LEU A 302 7.44 -5.86 0.27
CA LEU A 302 8.13 -7.15 0.25
C LEU A 302 9.63 -7.03 0.52
N ALA A 303 10.28 -6.01 -0.06
CA ALA A 303 11.70 -5.74 0.15
C ALA A 303 11.99 -5.38 1.61
N GLU A 304 11.20 -4.48 2.20
CA GLU A 304 11.26 -4.17 3.64
C GLU A 304 11.11 -5.44 4.47
N ARG A 305 10.08 -6.24 4.19
CA ARG A 305 9.84 -7.40 5.03
C ARG A 305 10.89 -8.49 4.88
N ALA A 306 11.51 -8.61 3.71
CA ALA A 306 12.65 -9.50 3.51
C ALA A 306 13.91 -8.99 4.23
N ASP A 307 14.20 -7.69 4.18
CA ASP A 307 15.31 -7.06 4.91
C ASP A 307 15.12 -7.18 6.44
N HIS A 308 13.91 -6.91 6.94
CA HIS A 308 13.54 -7.08 8.35
C HIS A 308 13.87 -8.49 8.87
N TYR A 309 13.65 -9.52 8.05
CA TYR A 309 13.96 -10.91 8.39
C TYR A 309 15.40 -11.35 8.02
N GLY A 310 16.27 -10.40 7.65
CA GLY A 310 17.71 -10.62 7.47
C GLY A 310 18.17 -11.00 6.06
N TYR A 311 17.34 -10.79 5.03
CA TYR A 311 17.79 -10.89 3.64
C TYR A 311 18.48 -9.59 3.21
N ASN A 312 19.80 -9.51 3.44
CA ASN A 312 20.59 -8.29 3.20
C ASN A 312 20.55 -7.76 1.76
N ASP A 313 20.24 -8.61 0.78
CA ASP A 313 20.14 -8.21 -0.63
C ASP A 313 18.73 -7.78 -1.03
N ALA A 314 17.77 -7.68 -0.11
CA ALA A 314 16.37 -7.40 -0.47
C ALA A 314 16.20 -6.17 -1.38
N TRP A 315 16.86 -5.06 -1.04
CA TRP A 315 16.81 -3.81 -1.80
C TRP A 315 17.70 -3.80 -3.06
N ASN A 316 18.71 -4.67 -3.11
CA ASN A 316 19.75 -4.68 -4.13
C ASN A 316 19.75 -5.96 -4.97
N TYR A 317 18.71 -6.78 -4.85
CA TYR A 317 18.59 -8.04 -5.58
C TYR A 317 18.65 -7.78 -7.09
N ILE A 318 19.43 -8.61 -7.78
CA ILE A 318 19.60 -8.60 -9.23
C ILE A 318 19.07 -9.91 -9.78
N GLY A 319 18.00 -9.82 -10.57
CA GLY A 319 17.45 -10.95 -11.32
C GLY A 319 18.40 -11.46 -12.39
N ASN A 320 18.14 -12.65 -12.92
CA ASN A 320 19.03 -13.32 -13.88
C ASN A 320 19.27 -12.48 -15.15
N ASP A 321 18.29 -11.69 -15.58
CA ASP A 321 18.39 -10.82 -16.75
C ASP A 321 18.82 -9.38 -16.40
N GLY A 322 19.23 -9.14 -15.15
CA GLY A 322 19.65 -7.82 -14.65
C GLY A 322 18.50 -6.95 -14.13
N GLN A 323 17.38 -7.57 -13.75
CA GLN A 323 16.19 -6.89 -13.24
C GLN A 323 16.43 -6.44 -11.80
N THR A 324 16.04 -5.22 -11.45
CA THR A 324 16.19 -4.74 -10.07
C THR A 324 15.03 -3.83 -9.68
N LEU A 325 14.74 -3.75 -8.38
CA LEU A 325 13.78 -2.78 -7.86
C LEU A 325 14.19 -1.34 -8.17
N LYS A 326 15.49 -1.04 -8.05
CA LYS A 326 16.08 0.28 -8.37
C LYS A 326 15.82 0.69 -9.82
N LYS A 327 15.97 -0.23 -10.78
CA LYS A 327 15.67 0.04 -12.21
C LYS A 327 14.20 0.34 -12.43
N ALA A 328 13.29 -0.34 -11.73
CA ALA A 328 11.86 -0.04 -11.84
C ALA A 328 11.50 1.34 -11.30
N VAL A 329 12.14 1.80 -10.23
CA VAL A 329 12.03 3.19 -9.76
C VAL A 329 12.60 4.17 -10.80
N ASP A 330 13.80 3.88 -11.31
CA ASP A 330 14.49 4.72 -12.29
C ASP A 330 13.69 4.87 -13.60
N TYR A 331 12.99 3.81 -14.01
CA TYR A 331 12.11 3.81 -15.18
C TYR A 331 10.98 4.83 -15.02
N ILE A 332 10.26 4.81 -13.89
CA ILE A 332 9.18 5.77 -13.61
C ILE A 332 9.75 7.19 -13.40
N LEU A 333 10.91 7.31 -12.77
CA LEU A 333 11.56 8.60 -12.50
C LEU A 333 11.83 9.39 -13.78
N TYR A 334 12.32 8.71 -14.83
CA TYR A 334 12.58 9.34 -16.12
C TYR A 334 11.34 10.06 -16.66
N TYR A 335 10.18 9.41 -16.64
CA TYR A 335 8.94 9.99 -17.15
C TYR A 335 8.31 10.99 -16.17
N ALA A 336 8.45 10.79 -14.86
CA ALA A 336 7.98 11.74 -13.84
C ALA A 336 8.64 13.11 -14.00
N LEU A 337 9.96 13.15 -14.22
CA LEU A 337 10.71 14.38 -14.43
C LEU A 337 10.34 15.12 -15.73
N ASN A 338 9.76 14.40 -16.69
CA ASN A 338 9.33 14.93 -17.97
C ASN A 338 7.80 15.12 -18.07
N ASP A 339 7.10 15.20 -16.93
CA ASP A 339 5.64 15.40 -16.88
C ASP A 339 4.85 14.36 -17.71
N GLY A 340 5.33 13.11 -17.71
CA GLY A 340 4.75 12.00 -18.48
C GLY A 340 5.01 12.05 -19.98
N LYS A 341 5.76 13.05 -20.47
CA LYS A 341 6.11 13.18 -21.88
C LYS A 341 6.84 11.92 -22.36
N ASP A 342 6.50 11.48 -23.56
CA ASP A 342 7.06 10.30 -24.22
C ASP A 342 6.77 8.97 -23.50
N TRP A 343 5.83 8.93 -22.54
CA TRP A 343 5.32 7.68 -21.97
C TRP A 343 4.79 6.77 -23.10
N PRO A 344 5.41 5.61 -23.37
CA PRO A 344 5.18 4.87 -24.60
C PRO A 344 3.94 3.97 -24.54
N PHE A 345 3.16 4.06 -23.45
CA PHE A 345 2.04 3.18 -23.20
C PHE A 345 0.73 3.95 -23.09
N HIS A 346 -0.37 3.23 -23.25
CA HIS A 346 -1.70 3.79 -23.08
C HIS A 346 -1.94 4.17 -21.61
N ASN A 347 -2.33 5.42 -21.35
CA ASN A 347 -2.67 5.90 -20.01
C ASN A 347 -3.85 6.87 -20.12
N ILE A 348 -5.05 6.45 -19.71
CA ILE A 348 -6.25 7.31 -19.73
C ILE A 348 -6.32 8.29 -18.56
N GLY A 349 -5.49 8.08 -17.53
CA GLY A 349 -5.44 8.92 -16.34
C GLY A 349 -4.35 9.99 -16.42
N ASP A 350 -4.25 10.78 -15.36
CA ASP A 350 -3.16 11.72 -15.16
C ASP A 350 -1.85 11.00 -14.76
N PHE A 351 -0.73 11.73 -14.86
CA PHE A 351 0.57 11.31 -14.32
C PHE A 351 0.71 11.73 -12.85
N GLU A 352 -0.22 11.31 -11.99
CA GLU A 352 -0.22 11.72 -10.57
C GLU A 352 1.09 11.36 -9.86
N LEU A 353 1.63 12.32 -9.11
CA LEU A 353 2.98 12.20 -8.54
C LEU A 353 2.99 11.81 -7.05
N ASN A 354 1.88 11.96 -6.33
CA ASN A 354 1.84 11.83 -4.87
C ASN A 354 2.48 10.53 -4.37
N ASP A 355 2.01 9.40 -4.90
CA ASP A 355 2.50 8.09 -4.48
C ASP A 355 3.89 7.75 -5.03
N PHE A 356 4.32 8.38 -6.12
CA PHE A 356 5.67 8.20 -6.63
C PHE A 356 6.70 9.01 -5.84
N VAL A 357 6.37 10.23 -5.40
CA VAL A 357 7.19 11.03 -4.49
C VAL A 357 7.46 10.26 -3.21
N LYS A 358 6.43 9.61 -2.66
CA LYS A 358 6.54 8.68 -1.52
C LYS A 358 7.56 7.56 -1.76
N ILE A 359 7.57 6.94 -2.94
CA ILE A 359 8.56 5.94 -3.34
C ILE A 359 9.97 6.55 -3.45
N LEU A 360 10.10 7.77 -4.00
CA LEU A 360 11.40 8.44 -4.14
C LEU A 360 12.04 8.77 -2.79
N GLU A 361 11.25 9.18 -1.79
CA GLU A 361 11.75 9.40 -0.42
C GLU A 361 12.32 8.11 0.16
N LEU A 362 11.62 6.99 0.02
CA LEU A 362 12.12 5.67 0.43
C LEU A 362 13.34 5.24 -0.38
N SER A 363 13.37 5.55 -1.67
CA SER A 363 14.49 5.23 -2.57
C SER A 363 15.77 5.95 -2.17
N TYR A 364 15.67 7.22 -1.79
CA TYR A 364 16.80 8.00 -1.28
C TYR A 364 17.34 7.40 0.03
N VAL A 365 16.46 7.08 0.99
CA VAL A 365 16.84 6.44 2.26
C VAL A 365 17.51 5.07 2.03
N THR A 366 17.03 4.33 1.05
CA THR A 366 17.50 2.96 0.78
C THR A 366 18.85 2.93 0.05
N TRP A 367 19.03 3.76 -0.97
CA TRP A 367 20.20 3.68 -1.86
C TRP A 367 21.16 4.86 -1.74
N ALA A 368 20.79 5.93 -1.03
CA ALA A 368 21.57 7.18 -0.93
C ALA A 368 22.03 7.73 -2.30
N ASP A 369 21.26 7.49 -3.35
CA ASP A 369 21.53 7.99 -4.70
C ASP A 369 20.96 9.40 -4.82
N GLU A 370 21.85 10.39 -4.94
CA GLU A 370 21.53 11.83 -4.97
C GLU A 370 20.50 12.21 -6.05
N LYS A 371 20.37 11.42 -7.12
CA LYS A 371 19.35 11.70 -8.14
C LYS A 371 17.93 11.65 -7.58
N TYR A 372 17.66 10.83 -6.57
CA TYR A 372 16.33 10.76 -5.94
C TYR A 372 16.07 12.02 -5.12
N LEU A 373 17.08 12.50 -4.41
CA LEU A 373 16.99 13.77 -3.69
C LEU A 373 16.77 14.95 -4.65
N GLN A 374 17.54 15.02 -5.74
CA GLN A 374 17.36 16.02 -6.79
C GLN A 374 15.96 15.97 -7.41
N ALA A 375 15.44 14.77 -7.66
CA ALA A 375 14.09 14.59 -8.17
C ALA A 375 13.01 15.05 -7.19
N LEU A 376 13.18 14.77 -5.88
CA LEU A 376 12.24 15.20 -4.84
C LEU A 376 12.12 16.73 -4.76
N LEU A 377 13.21 17.47 -4.95
CA LEU A 377 13.18 18.94 -4.99
C LEU A 377 12.31 19.49 -6.14
N ILE A 378 12.12 18.71 -7.20
CA ILE A 378 11.32 19.08 -8.38
C ILE A 378 9.88 18.55 -8.26
N LEU A 379 9.72 17.27 -7.93
CA LEU A 379 8.45 16.55 -8.04
C LEU A 379 7.56 16.74 -6.82
N ARG A 380 8.12 16.90 -5.62
CA ARG A 380 7.31 17.06 -4.39
C ARG A 380 6.46 18.33 -4.38
N PRO A 381 6.96 19.52 -4.77
CA PRO A 381 6.12 20.70 -4.90
C PRO A 381 5.00 20.53 -5.94
N LYS A 382 5.26 19.83 -7.06
CA LYS A 382 4.26 19.51 -8.08
C LYS A 382 3.16 18.61 -7.50
N ALA A 383 3.55 17.51 -6.86
CA ALA A 383 2.62 16.58 -6.21
C ALA A 383 1.73 17.29 -5.17
N LYS A 384 2.31 18.16 -4.34
CA LYS A 384 1.54 18.95 -3.35
C LYS A 384 0.52 19.85 -4.04
N LEU A 385 0.90 20.53 -5.13
CA LEU A 385 -0.01 21.38 -5.89
C LEU A 385 -1.14 20.57 -6.57
N GLU A 386 -0.84 19.37 -7.07
CA GLU A 386 -1.84 18.44 -7.63
C GLU A 386 -2.89 18.06 -6.60
N GLN A 387 -2.48 17.66 -5.39
CA GLN A 387 -3.40 17.28 -4.31
C GLN A 387 -4.30 18.45 -3.89
N ILE A 388 -3.72 19.66 -3.73
CA ILE A 388 -4.50 20.87 -3.41
C ILE A 388 -5.57 21.14 -4.47
N LYS A 389 -5.23 21.03 -5.77
CA LYS A 389 -6.19 21.24 -6.87
C LYS A 389 -7.32 20.21 -6.87
N LYS A 390 -7.07 18.99 -6.38
CA LYS A 390 -8.04 17.91 -6.27
C LYS A 390 -8.83 17.95 -4.95
N ASN A 391 -8.59 18.94 -4.09
CA ASN A 391 -9.12 19.01 -2.72
C ASN A 391 -8.83 17.73 -1.93
N LEU A 392 -7.63 17.19 -2.13
CA LEU A 392 -7.10 16.02 -1.44
C LEU A 392 -5.96 16.45 -0.51
N ASP A 393 -5.80 15.72 0.59
CA ASP A 393 -4.67 15.92 1.48
C ASP A 393 -3.39 15.35 0.86
N PHE A 394 -2.33 16.16 0.84
CA PHE A 394 -0.98 15.64 0.56
C PHE A 394 -0.53 14.80 1.76
N GLU A 395 -0.43 13.50 1.55
CA GLU A 395 0.03 12.55 2.57
C GLU A 395 1.56 12.47 2.54
N ASP A 396 2.17 12.97 3.62
CA ASP A 396 3.62 12.99 3.81
C ASP A 396 4.12 11.61 4.28
N ASN A 397 5.20 11.11 3.70
CA ASN A 397 5.73 9.77 3.97
C ASN A 397 6.74 9.76 5.13
N TYR A 398 6.83 10.82 5.93
CA TYR A 398 7.80 10.91 7.01
C TYR A 398 7.78 9.71 7.97
N LEU A 399 6.60 9.24 8.40
CA LEU A 399 6.51 8.05 9.29
C LEU A 399 7.16 6.83 8.67
N CYS A 400 6.96 6.63 7.38
CA CYS A 400 7.58 5.54 6.62
C CYS A 400 9.09 5.66 6.60
N VAL A 401 9.58 6.85 6.25
CA VAL A 401 11.01 7.13 6.19
C VAL A 401 11.64 6.93 7.57
N TRP A 402 11.04 7.51 8.60
CA TRP A 402 11.52 7.42 9.98
C TRP A 402 11.54 5.98 10.49
N SER A 403 10.46 5.23 10.28
CA SER A 403 10.36 3.83 10.72
C SER A 403 11.34 2.92 9.97
N LEU A 404 11.56 3.17 8.67
CA LEU A 404 12.54 2.41 7.88
C LEU A 404 13.96 2.67 8.39
N MET A 405 14.29 3.93 8.66
CA MET A 405 15.61 4.32 9.17
C MET A 405 15.89 3.80 10.58
N THR A 406 14.88 3.77 11.44
CA THR A 406 15.07 3.46 12.87
C THR A 406 14.92 1.98 13.19
N ASN A 407 13.92 1.32 12.60
CA ASN A 407 13.52 -0.03 12.98
C ASN A 407 13.47 -0.99 11.79
N ARG A 408 13.88 -0.54 10.58
CA ARG A 408 13.74 -1.28 9.31
C ARG A 408 12.32 -1.78 9.08
N LEU A 409 11.33 -0.98 9.45
CA LEU A 409 9.91 -1.26 9.26
C LEU A 409 9.29 -0.12 8.46
N LEU A 410 8.35 -0.39 7.56
CA LEU A 410 7.62 0.64 6.82
C LEU A 410 6.27 0.94 7.48
N TRP A 411 6.26 1.74 8.56
CA TRP A 411 5.03 2.11 9.26
C TRP A 411 4.18 3.07 8.45
N SER A 412 2.86 2.84 8.46
CA SER A 412 1.85 3.67 7.80
C SER A 412 2.02 3.81 6.28
N CYS A 413 2.78 2.93 5.64
CA CYS A 413 3.17 3.16 4.26
C CYS A 413 2.13 2.82 3.22
N ILE A 414 2.30 3.53 2.12
CA ILE A 414 1.72 3.44 0.79
C ILE A 414 0.37 2.70 0.67
N ASP A 415 -0.65 3.46 0.27
CA ASP A 415 -2.04 3.19 0.62
C ASP A 415 -2.89 2.47 -0.42
#